data_AF-A0A8S9GTR0-F1
#
_entry.id   AF-A0A8S9GTR0-F1
#
_cell.length_a   1.000
_cell.length_b   1.000
_cell.length_c   1.000
_cell.angle_alpha   90.00
_cell.angle_beta   90.00
_cell.angle_gamma   90.00
#
_symmetry.space_group_name_H-M   'P 1'
#
loop_
_entity.id
_entity.type
_entity.pdbx_description
1 polymer ?
#
loop_
_entity_poly.entity_id
_entity_poly.type
_entity_poly.pdbx_seq_one_letter_code
_entity_poly.pdbx_strand_id
1 'polypeptide(L)'
;MKDGAKKQVFADFFHFIENFSEKPSESSRYIVHGAPVHALSACLGILKTSMPEIDSKTLIFAIALVQKLRNSKDEMIRDRYTEILSETLSIISRSEQLYTCQDMDIVITELHRLFISETDNRNHHHHLHKSEPSLALLLSGLVNYEMPETETSPKSQAVWELYHLLLRKRHWALVHHTVTAFGTGVELLQNGMKRINEGLSELRSDESEEFQKSLLNQFSCLEDLVSHL
;
A
#
# COMPACT_ATOMS: atom_id res chain seq x y z
N MET A 1 21.60 16.62 -10.88
CA MET A 1 20.73 17.15 -11.93
C MET A 1 21.09 18.61 -12.22
N LYS A 2 21.29 19.00 -13.49
CA LYS A 2 21.57 20.41 -13.86
C LYS A 2 20.34 21.28 -13.50
N ASP A 3 20.56 22.52 -13.08
CA ASP A 3 19.49 23.45 -12.66
C ASP A 3 18.38 23.62 -13.73
N GLY A 4 18.77 23.70 -15.01
CA GLY A 4 17.81 23.77 -16.11
C GLY A 4 16.90 22.55 -16.24
N ALA A 5 17.40 21.35 -15.95
CA ALA A 5 16.58 20.13 -15.95
C ALA A 5 15.59 20.11 -14.77
N LYS A 6 15.96 20.68 -13.62
CA LYS A 6 15.03 20.85 -12.49
C LYS A 6 13.87 21.74 -12.87
N LYS A 7 14.15 22.92 -13.43
CA LYS A 7 13.12 23.86 -13.87
C LYS A 7 12.18 23.25 -14.90
N GLN A 8 12.72 22.47 -15.84
CA GLN A 8 11.90 21.80 -16.86
C GLN A 8 10.91 20.79 -16.26
N VAL A 9 11.36 19.95 -15.32
CA VAL A 9 10.47 18.96 -14.66
C VAL A 9 9.30 19.64 -13.94
N PHE A 10 9.53 20.78 -13.28
CA PHE A 10 8.46 21.55 -12.65
C PHE A 10 7.53 22.20 -13.66
N ALA A 11 8.08 22.80 -14.71
CA ALA A 11 7.27 23.41 -15.76
C ALA A 11 6.36 22.38 -16.44
N ASP A 12 6.89 21.18 -16.73
CA ASP A 12 6.13 20.08 -17.30
C ASP A 12 5.06 19.56 -16.34
N PHE A 13 5.37 19.48 -15.04
CA PHE A 13 4.40 19.09 -14.01
C PHE A 13 3.26 20.09 -13.89
N PHE A 14 3.56 21.39 -13.73
CA PHE A 14 2.54 22.42 -13.60
C PHE A 14 1.66 22.51 -14.85
N HIS A 15 2.29 22.48 -16.03
CA HIS A 15 1.57 22.42 -17.29
C HIS A 15 0.65 21.18 -17.35
N PHE A 16 1.10 20.02 -16.89
CA PHE A 16 0.28 18.81 -16.89
C PHE A 16 -0.93 18.93 -15.96
N ILE A 17 -0.73 19.36 -14.71
CA ILE A 17 -1.81 19.40 -13.73
C ILE A 17 -2.86 20.48 -14.05
N GLU A 18 -2.46 21.60 -14.64
CA GLU A 18 -3.38 22.68 -15.04
C GLU A 18 -4.31 22.24 -16.17
N ASN A 19 -3.80 21.43 -17.11
CA ASN A 19 -4.58 20.91 -18.23
C ASN A 19 -5.29 19.59 -17.92
N PHE A 20 -5.16 19.06 -16.70
CA PHE A 20 -5.73 17.76 -16.36
C PHE A 20 -7.26 17.76 -16.35
N SER A 21 -7.92 18.90 -16.13
CA SER A 21 -9.38 19.04 -16.10
C SER A 21 -10.01 18.96 -17.50
N GLU A 22 -9.27 19.31 -18.54
CA GLU A 22 -9.75 19.29 -19.92
C GLU A 22 -9.99 17.84 -20.41
N LYS A 23 -10.88 17.65 -21.40
CA LYS A 23 -11.03 16.34 -22.06
C LYS A 23 -9.65 15.93 -22.58
N PRO A 24 -9.23 14.65 -22.44
CA PRO A 24 -7.93 14.22 -22.96
C PRO A 24 -7.88 14.56 -24.44
N SER A 25 -7.15 15.61 -24.82
CA SER A 25 -6.89 15.91 -26.21
C SER A 25 -6.12 14.72 -26.77
N GLU A 26 -6.56 14.24 -27.94
CA GLU A 26 -5.89 13.16 -28.68
C GLU A 26 -4.42 13.50 -29.01
N SER A 27 -4.02 14.76 -28.85
CA SER A 27 -2.64 15.27 -28.90
C SER A 27 -2.00 15.39 -27.50
N SER A 28 -1.99 14.31 -26.73
CA SER A 28 -1.16 14.24 -25.52
C SER A 28 0.31 14.42 -25.91
N ARG A 29 0.93 15.54 -25.53
CA ARG A 29 2.38 15.81 -25.69
C ARG A 29 3.27 14.74 -25.04
N TYR A 30 2.68 13.88 -24.21
CA TYR A 30 3.36 12.84 -23.45
C TYR A 30 2.96 11.45 -23.95
N ILE A 31 3.97 10.62 -24.22
CA ILE A 31 3.82 9.22 -24.64
C ILE A 31 3.21 8.38 -23.51
N VAL A 32 3.53 8.74 -22.25
CA VAL A 32 3.03 8.09 -21.03
C VAL A 32 2.15 9.08 -20.27
N HIS A 33 0.89 8.72 -20.03
CA HIS A 33 -0.01 9.53 -19.22
C HIS A 33 0.53 9.66 -17.79
N GLY A 34 0.53 10.88 -17.26
CA GLY A 34 1.07 11.17 -15.93
C GLY A 34 2.60 11.23 -15.86
N ALA A 35 3.32 11.10 -16.98
CA ALA A 35 4.80 11.15 -16.98
C ALA A 35 5.39 12.33 -16.21
N PRO A 36 4.86 13.56 -16.28
CA PRO A 36 5.38 14.68 -15.48
C PRO A 36 5.22 14.48 -13.96
N VAL A 37 4.17 13.80 -13.51
CA VAL A 37 3.93 13.48 -12.10
C VAL A 37 4.96 12.44 -11.62
N HIS A 38 5.16 11.36 -12.39
CA HIS A 38 6.19 10.36 -12.08
C HIS A 38 7.59 10.96 -12.07
N ALA A 39 7.92 11.79 -13.06
CA ALA A 39 9.21 12.45 -13.15
C ALA A 39 9.48 13.35 -11.93
N LEU A 40 8.50 14.15 -11.53
CA LEU A 40 8.62 15.01 -10.36
C LEU A 40 8.75 14.21 -9.06
N SER A 41 7.88 13.21 -8.84
CA SER A 41 7.93 12.34 -7.66
C SER A 41 9.30 11.67 -7.50
N ALA A 42 9.84 11.10 -8.59
CA ALA A 42 11.18 10.52 -8.60
C ALA A 42 12.28 11.56 -8.32
N CYS A 43 12.16 12.76 -8.90
CA CYS A 43 13.12 13.84 -8.65
C CYS A 43 13.13 14.29 -7.19
N LEU A 44 11.95 14.43 -6.56
CA LEU A 44 11.83 14.77 -5.14
C LEU A 44 12.38 13.67 -4.23
N GLY A 45 12.24 12.39 -4.62
CA GLY A 45 12.83 11.27 -3.88
C GLY A 45 14.37 11.27 -3.86
N ILE A 46 15.00 11.83 -4.90
CA ILE A 46 16.47 11.84 -5.06
C ILE A 46 17.10 13.14 -4.58
N LEU A 47 16.42 14.28 -4.78
CA LEU A 47 16.99 15.60 -4.56
C LEU A 47 16.63 16.13 -3.16
N LYS A 48 17.59 16.05 -2.23
CA LYS A 48 17.49 16.64 -0.87
C LYS A 48 17.62 18.17 -0.82
N THR A 49 17.73 18.85 -1.97
CA THR A 49 17.95 20.31 -2.05
C THR A 49 16.64 21.09 -2.03
N SER A 50 16.68 22.38 -1.64
CA SER A 50 15.59 23.34 -1.85
C SER A 50 15.11 23.28 -3.31
N MET A 51 13.88 22.81 -3.49
CA MET A 51 13.18 22.72 -4.76
C MET A 51 12.18 23.87 -4.86
N PRO A 52 11.76 24.28 -6.06
CA PRO A 52 10.67 25.23 -6.23
C PRO A 52 9.45 24.77 -5.44
N GLU A 53 8.77 25.73 -4.81
CA GLU A 53 7.60 25.46 -3.96
C GLU A 53 6.48 24.79 -4.78
N ILE A 54 6.01 23.65 -4.28
CA ILE A 54 4.83 22.98 -4.79
C ILE A 54 3.61 23.75 -4.27
N ASP A 55 2.82 24.33 -5.17
CA ASP A 55 1.69 25.18 -4.82
C ASP A 55 0.37 24.39 -4.61
N SER A 56 -0.67 25.11 -4.18
CA SER A 56 -2.00 24.56 -3.92
C SER A 56 -2.69 23.94 -5.16
N LYS A 57 -2.25 24.25 -6.38
CA LYS A 57 -2.79 23.60 -7.60
C LYS A 57 -2.55 22.10 -7.60
N THR A 58 -1.53 21.64 -6.89
CA THR A 58 -1.27 20.21 -6.69
C THR A 58 -2.40 19.54 -5.91
N LEU A 59 -2.99 20.22 -4.92
CA LEU A 59 -4.13 19.72 -4.16
C LEU A 59 -5.40 19.71 -5.03
N ILE A 60 -5.63 20.79 -5.80
CA ILE A 60 -6.74 20.87 -6.77
C ILE A 60 -6.67 19.72 -7.79
N PHE A 61 -5.48 19.43 -8.29
CA PHE A 61 -5.24 18.31 -9.18
C PHE A 61 -5.53 16.96 -8.50
N ALA A 62 -5.09 16.76 -7.26
CA ALA A 62 -5.39 15.54 -6.51
C ALA A 62 -6.90 15.33 -6.34
N ILE A 63 -7.65 16.39 -6.02
CA ILE A 63 -9.12 16.38 -5.93
C ILE A 63 -9.73 15.95 -7.27
N ALA A 64 -9.34 16.61 -8.37
CA ALA A 64 -9.84 16.30 -9.70
C ALA A 64 -9.51 14.85 -10.13
N LEU A 65 -8.32 14.36 -9.78
CA LEU A 65 -7.88 13.00 -10.06
C LEU A 65 -8.69 11.96 -9.29
N VAL A 66 -8.93 12.17 -7.99
CA VAL A 66 -9.78 11.28 -7.17
C VAL A 66 -11.20 11.24 -7.73
N GLN A 67 -11.77 12.40 -8.09
CA GLN A 67 -13.11 12.47 -8.67
C GLN A 67 -13.19 11.76 -10.02
N LYS A 68 -12.19 11.92 -10.91
CA LYS A 68 -12.13 11.19 -12.18
C LYS A 68 -11.95 9.68 -11.99
N LEU A 69 -11.15 9.27 -11.00
CA LEU A 69 -10.96 7.86 -10.64
C LEU A 69 -12.27 7.22 -10.18
N ARG A 70 -13.03 7.90 -9.32
CA ARG A 70 -14.34 7.43 -8.81
C ARG A 70 -15.40 7.34 -9.89
N ASN A 71 -15.40 8.29 -10.83
CA ASN A 71 -16.42 8.36 -11.89
C ASN A 71 -16.09 7.50 -13.12
N SER A 72 -14.85 7.00 -13.24
CA SER A 72 -14.45 6.13 -14.35
C SER A 72 -15.01 4.72 -14.19
N LYS A 73 -15.54 4.15 -15.28
CA LYS A 73 -15.96 2.75 -15.36
C LYS A 73 -14.93 1.83 -16.04
N ASP A 74 -13.92 2.42 -16.68
CA ASP A 74 -12.87 1.70 -17.41
C ASP A 74 -11.75 1.30 -16.44
N GLU A 75 -11.51 -0.01 -16.31
CA GLU A 75 -10.52 -0.58 -15.38
C GLU A 75 -9.09 -0.12 -15.70
N MET A 76 -8.70 -0.06 -16.97
CA MET A 76 -7.36 0.38 -17.36
C MET A 76 -7.14 1.87 -17.03
N ILE A 77 -8.17 2.69 -17.25
CA ILE A 77 -8.12 4.11 -16.88
C ILE A 77 -8.01 4.26 -15.37
N ARG A 78 -8.77 3.46 -14.60
CA ARG A 78 -8.72 3.47 -13.13
C ARG A 78 -7.36 3.02 -12.60
N ASP A 79 -6.77 1.97 -13.15
CA ASP A 79 -5.41 1.54 -12.81
C ASP A 79 -4.41 2.68 -13.01
N ARG A 80 -4.46 3.32 -14.19
CA ARG A 80 -3.56 4.42 -14.53
C ARG A 80 -3.75 5.64 -13.63
N TYR A 81 -4.99 6.03 -13.33
CA TYR A 81 -5.27 7.10 -12.38
C TYR A 81 -4.84 6.76 -10.97
N THR A 82 -4.90 5.49 -10.57
CA THR A 82 -4.42 5.05 -9.25
C THR A 82 -2.90 5.16 -9.14
N GLU A 83 -2.17 4.84 -10.21
CA GLU A 83 -0.72 5.03 -10.26
C GLU A 83 -0.35 6.51 -10.18
N ILE A 84 -1.02 7.36 -10.95
CA ILE A 84 -0.83 8.82 -10.88
C ILE A 84 -1.19 9.35 -9.48
N LEU A 85 -2.25 8.84 -8.87
CA LEU A 85 -2.66 9.24 -7.52
C LEU A 85 -1.58 8.87 -6.51
N SER A 86 -1.01 7.66 -6.60
CA SER A 86 0.07 7.23 -5.73
C SER A 86 1.26 8.21 -5.77
N GLU A 87 1.70 8.60 -6.96
CA GLU A 87 2.79 9.58 -7.10
C GLU A 87 2.40 10.98 -6.63
N THR A 88 1.14 11.38 -6.84
CA THR A 88 0.63 12.68 -6.41
C THR A 88 0.64 12.79 -4.89
N LEU A 89 0.16 11.75 -4.19
CA LEU A 89 0.21 11.67 -2.72
C LEU A 89 1.65 11.70 -2.21
N SER A 90 2.55 11.00 -2.91
CA SER A 90 3.99 11.02 -2.66
C SER A 90 4.56 12.44 -2.77
N ILE A 91 4.19 13.22 -3.81
CA ILE A 91 4.60 14.62 -3.98
C ILE A 91 4.06 15.49 -2.82
N ILE A 92 2.76 15.38 -2.52
CA ILE A 92 2.10 16.17 -1.46
C ILE A 92 2.78 15.92 -0.11
N SER A 93 3.06 14.66 0.22
CA SER A 93 3.69 14.28 1.50
C SER A 93 5.06 14.89 1.74
N ARG A 94 5.72 15.42 0.71
CA ARG A 94 7.03 16.07 0.79
C ARG A 94 6.96 17.59 0.85
N SER A 95 5.76 18.17 0.84
CA SER A 95 5.54 19.61 0.83
C SER A 95 4.75 20.04 2.07
N GLU A 96 5.46 20.41 3.13
CA GLU A 96 4.86 20.77 4.43
C GLU A 96 3.83 21.90 4.31
N GLN A 97 4.10 22.90 3.46
CA GLN A 97 3.21 24.04 3.23
C GLN A 97 1.82 23.67 2.69
N LEU A 98 1.69 22.52 2.01
CA LEU A 98 0.40 22.08 1.49
C LEU A 98 -0.56 21.66 2.61
N TYR A 99 -0.03 21.24 3.76
CA TYR A 99 -0.84 20.83 4.91
C TYR A 99 -1.55 22.01 5.58
N THR A 100 -1.09 23.24 5.35
CA THR A 100 -1.76 24.45 5.83
C THR A 100 -2.74 25.04 4.81
N CYS A 101 -2.82 24.48 3.60
CA CYS A 101 -3.74 24.96 2.57
C CYS A 101 -5.17 24.49 2.87
N GLN A 102 -6.15 25.37 2.67
CA GLN A 102 -7.57 25.08 2.87
C GLN A 102 -8.05 23.89 2.00
N ASP A 103 -7.48 23.72 0.80
CA ASP A 103 -7.82 22.61 -0.10
C ASP A 103 -7.46 21.23 0.46
N MET A 104 -6.58 21.14 1.47
CA MET A 104 -6.23 19.89 2.12
C MET A 104 -7.44 19.24 2.80
N ASP A 105 -8.38 20.04 3.32
CA ASP A 105 -9.66 19.55 3.85
C ASP A 105 -10.42 18.72 2.83
N ILE A 106 -10.45 19.22 1.60
CA ILE A 106 -11.19 18.64 0.48
C ILE A 106 -10.45 17.38 0.02
N VAL A 107 -9.11 17.41 -0.03
CA VAL A 107 -8.28 16.23 -0.32
C VAL A 107 -8.57 15.10 0.69
N ILE A 108 -8.54 15.39 2.00
CA ILE A 108 -8.83 14.39 3.04
C ILE A 108 -10.24 13.81 2.86
N THR A 109 -11.23 14.67 2.60
CA THR A 109 -12.62 14.25 2.41
C THR A 109 -12.78 13.36 1.17
N GLU A 110 -12.19 13.71 0.04
CA GLU A 110 -12.25 12.91 -1.19
C GLU A 110 -11.49 11.59 -1.05
N LEU A 111 -10.33 11.59 -0.37
CA LEU A 111 -9.60 10.35 -0.07
C LEU A 111 -10.41 9.44 0.86
N HIS A 112 -11.07 10.00 1.87
CA HIS A 112 -11.97 9.25 2.74
C HIS A 112 -13.13 8.62 1.95
N ARG A 113 -13.77 9.36 1.05
CA ARG A 113 -14.81 8.79 0.17
C ARG A 113 -14.27 7.68 -0.73
N LEU A 114 -13.10 7.89 -1.34
CA LEU A 114 -12.45 6.94 -2.24
C LEU A 114 -12.08 5.62 -1.53
N PHE A 115 -11.50 5.72 -0.33
CA PHE A 115 -10.91 4.58 0.36
C PHE A 115 -11.82 3.91 1.40
N ILE A 116 -12.85 4.61 1.89
CA ILE A 116 -13.75 4.13 2.95
C ILE A 116 -15.21 4.09 2.48
N SER A 117 -15.79 5.21 2.04
CA SER A 117 -17.25 5.29 1.84
C SER A 117 -17.79 4.47 0.67
N GLU A 118 -16.95 4.14 -0.32
CA GLU A 118 -17.37 3.43 -1.55
C GLU A 118 -16.87 1.97 -1.62
N THR A 119 -16.46 1.39 -0.48
CA THR A 119 -15.79 0.08 -0.42
C THR A 119 -16.69 -1.15 -0.58
N ASP A 120 -18.01 -1.00 -0.75
CA ASP A 120 -18.91 -2.15 -0.94
C ASP A 120 -18.75 -2.84 -2.30
N ASN A 121 -18.06 -2.22 -3.25
CA ASN A 121 -17.78 -2.82 -4.55
C ASN A 121 -16.39 -3.47 -4.57
N ARG A 122 -16.31 -4.81 -4.52
CA ARG A 122 -15.04 -5.57 -4.41
C ARG A 122 -14.00 -5.20 -5.48
N ASN A 123 -14.46 -4.80 -6.67
CA ASN A 123 -13.58 -4.38 -7.78
C ASN A 123 -12.94 -3.00 -7.55
N HIS A 124 -13.48 -2.18 -6.63
CA HIS A 124 -12.86 -0.91 -6.27
C HIS A 124 -11.58 -1.08 -5.44
N HIS A 125 -11.53 -2.12 -4.61
CA HIS A 125 -10.41 -2.37 -3.71
C HIS A 125 -9.13 -2.83 -4.40
N HIS A 126 -9.23 -3.55 -5.53
CA HIS A 126 -8.05 -4.14 -6.17
C HIS A 126 -7.05 -3.09 -6.66
N HIS A 127 -7.54 -2.01 -7.27
CA HIS A 127 -6.68 -0.96 -7.82
C HIS A 127 -6.04 -0.11 -6.71
N LEU A 128 -6.82 0.24 -5.68
CA LEU A 128 -6.40 1.17 -4.62
C LEU A 128 -5.28 0.64 -3.72
N HIS A 129 -5.04 -0.68 -3.69
CA HIS A 129 -3.93 -1.25 -2.93
C HIS A 129 -2.56 -0.63 -3.31
N LYS A 130 -2.37 -0.27 -4.59
CA LYS A 130 -1.13 0.34 -5.08
C LYS A 130 -0.85 1.74 -4.50
N SER A 131 -1.90 2.47 -4.08
CA SER A 131 -1.77 3.84 -3.55
C SER A 131 -1.76 3.90 -2.01
N GLU A 132 -2.02 2.78 -1.32
CA GLU A 132 -1.99 2.71 0.16
C GLU A 132 -0.66 3.13 0.80
N PRO A 133 0.53 2.75 0.28
CA PRO A 133 1.79 3.21 0.84
C PRO A 133 1.92 4.73 0.77
N SER A 134 1.51 5.33 -0.35
CA SER A 134 1.57 6.78 -0.55
C SER A 134 0.50 7.51 0.26
N LEU A 135 -0.66 6.89 0.49
CA LEU A 135 -1.65 7.37 1.46
C LEU A 135 -1.05 7.38 2.87
N ALA A 136 -0.35 6.32 3.28
CA ALA A 136 0.32 6.27 4.58
C ALA A 136 1.37 7.39 4.74
N LEU A 137 2.13 7.66 3.68
CA LEU A 137 3.07 8.79 3.65
C LEU A 137 2.34 10.13 3.82
N LEU A 138 1.25 10.36 3.09
CA LEU A 138 0.46 11.58 3.23
C LEU A 138 -0.08 11.74 4.66
N LEU A 139 -0.66 10.68 5.23
CA LEU A 139 -1.20 10.73 6.60
C LEU A 139 -0.10 11.04 7.62
N SER A 140 1.11 10.52 7.44
CA SER A 140 2.24 10.83 8.34
C SER A 140 2.61 12.31 8.38
N GLY A 141 2.37 13.05 7.29
CA GLY A 141 2.60 14.49 7.22
C GLY A 141 1.47 15.33 7.84
N LEU A 142 0.33 14.72 8.22
CA LEU A 142 -0.76 15.44 8.91
C LEU A 142 -0.37 15.94 10.30
N VAL A 143 0.83 15.61 10.81
CA VAL A 143 1.40 16.29 11.97
C VAL A 143 1.49 17.82 11.78
N ASN A 144 1.62 18.27 10.53
CA ASN A 144 1.66 19.68 10.15
C ASN A 144 0.28 20.27 9.79
N TYR A 145 -0.78 19.48 9.90
CA TYR A 145 -2.14 19.91 9.59
C TYR A 145 -2.88 20.31 10.88
N GLU A 146 -3.55 21.45 10.85
CA GLU A 146 -4.34 21.93 11.98
C GLU A 146 -5.63 21.12 12.12
N MET A 147 -5.64 20.21 13.10
CA MET A 147 -6.83 19.43 13.41
C MET A 147 -7.83 20.26 14.20
N PRO A 148 -9.12 20.23 13.84
CA PRO A 148 -10.15 20.89 14.64
C PRO A 148 -10.23 20.26 16.04
N GLU A 149 -10.31 21.11 17.08
CA GLU A 149 -10.29 20.70 18.49
C GLU A 149 -11.49 19.83 18.91
N THR A 150 -12.51 19.71 18.06
CA THR A 150 -13.71 18.92 18.34
C THR A 150 -13.56 17.48 17.83
N GLU A 151 -13.53 16.51 18.74
CA GLU A 151 -13.43 15.08 18.42
C GLU A 151 -14.57 14.58 17.51
N THR A 152 -15.71 15.27 17.53
CA THR A 152 -16.89 14.94 16.71
C THR A 152 -16.88 15.58 15.32
N SER A 153 -15.80 16.24 14.92
CA SER A 153 -15.77 16.85 13.59
C SER A 153 -15.71 15.76 12.51
N PRO A 154 -16.45 15.91 11.38
CA PRO A 154 -16.36 14.98 10.26
C PRO A 154 -14.94 14.82 9.71
N LYS A 155 -14.10 15.84 9.87
CA LYS A 155 -12.69 15.83 9.45
C LYS A 155 -11.85 14.91 10.32
N SER A 156 -11.94 15.06 11.64
CA SER A 156 -11.25 14.22 12.62
C SER A 156 -11.65 12.76 12.41
N GLN A 157 -12.94 12.50 12.18
CA GLN A 157 -13.44 11.17 11.84
C GLN A 157 -12.84 10.64 10.53
N ALA A 158 -12.83 11.42 9.45
CA ALA A 158 -12.27 11.01 8.16
C ALA A 158 -10.79 10.59 8.27
N VAL A 159 -9.97 11.41 8.95
CA VAL A 159 -8.55 11.11 9.20
C VAL A 159 -8.41 9.84 10.05
N TRP A 160 -9.19 9.72 11.11
CA TRP A 160 -9.18 8.54 11.98
C TRP A 160 -9.52 7.26 11.22
N GLU A 161 -10.55 7.27 10.38
CA GLU A 161 -10.96 6.10 9.58
C GLU A 161 -9.90 5.73 8.52
N LEU A 162 -9.24 6.71 7.92
CA LEU A 162 -8.12 6.48 7.00
C LEU A 162 -6.92 5.82 7.70
N TYR A 163 -6.58 6.26 8.92
CA TYR A 163 -5.56 5.59 9.74
C TYR A 163 -5.97 4.15 10.07
N HIS A 164 -7.23 3.94 10.48
CA HIS A 164 -7.74 2.62 10.83
C HIS A 164 -7.72 1.65 9.64
N LEU A 165 -8.04 2.13 8.43
CA LEU A 165 -7.94 1.33 7.21
C LEU A 165 -6.54 0.76 7.03
N LEU A 166 -5.50 1.61 7.11
CA LEU A 166 -4.12 1.22 6.87
C LEU A 166 -3.60 0.28 7.98
N LEU A 167 -3.92 0.58 9.24
CA LEU A 167 -3.54 -0.25 10.37
C LEU A 167 -4.19 -1.63 10.29
N ARG A 168 -5.48 -1.69 9.99
CA ARG A 168 -6.21 -2.96 9.84
C ARG A 168 -5.60 -3.83 8.75
N LYS A 169 -5.29 -3.26 7.59
CA LYS A 169 -4.68 -4.01 6.47
C LYS A 169 -3.30 -4.54 6.81
N ARG A 170 -2.44 -3.73 7.44
CA ARG A 170 -1.10 -4.16 7.87
C ARG A 170 -1.16 -5.23 8.96
N HIS A 171 -2.02 -5.06 9.95
CA HIS A 171 -2.22 -6.07 10.99
C HIS A 171 -2.66 -7.41 10.40
N TRP A 172 -3.60 -7.41 9.45
CA TRP A 172 -4.02 -8.65 8.78
C TRP A 172 -2.90 -9.29 7.95
N ALA A 173 -2.06 -8.52 7.27
CA ALA A 173 -0.91 -9.06 6.54
C ALA A 173 0.09 -9.77 7.48
N LEU A 174 0.39 -9.16 8.64
CA LEU A 174 1.27 -9.75 9.65
C LEU A 174 0.67 -11.01 10.27
N VAL A 175 -0.63 -11.00 10.60
CA VAL A 175 -1.34 -12.17 11.12
C VAL A 175 -1.32 -13.30 10.10
N HIS A 176 -1.62 -13.01 8.83
CA HIS A 176 -1.60 -14.00 7.76
C HIS A 176 -0.21 -14.62 7.59
N HIS A 177 0.85 -13.81 7.50
CA HIS A 177 2.22 -14.33 7.43
C HIS A 177 2.59 -15.20 8.62
N THR A 178 2.20 -14.80 9.82
CA THR A 178 2.46 -15.59 11.04
C THR A 178 1.75 -16.95 10.95
N VAL A 179 0.45 -16.96 10.63
CA VAL A 179 -0.34 -18.20 10.48
C VAL A 179 0.22 -19.10 9.38
N THR A 180 0.60 -18.54 8.23
CA THR A 180 1.21 -19.30 7.14
C THR A 180 2.55 -19.92 7.55
N ALA A 181 3.42 -19.15 8.20
CA ALA A 181 4.71 -19.65 8.67
C ALA A 181 4.55 -20.79 9.68
N PHE A 182 3.59 -20.66 10.62
CA PHE A 182 3.23 -21.74 11.54
C PHE A 182 2.69 -22.97 10.81
N GLY A 183 1.77 -22.80 9.85
CA GLY A 183 1.23 -23.89 9.05
C GLY A 183 2.32 -24.66 8.28
N THR A 184 3.24 -23.94 7.63
CA THR A 184 4.40 -24.56 6.97
C THR A 184 5.31 -25.30 7.95
N GLY A 185 5.52 -24.75 9.15
CA GLY A 185 6.28 -25.42 10.20
C GLY A 185 5.65 -26.74 10.65
N VAL A 186 4.33 -26.76 10.87
CA VAL A 186 3.57 -27.97 11.21
C VAL A 186 3.64 -29.00 10.09
N GLU A 187 3.48 -28.59 8.83
CA GLU A 187 3.58 -29.47 7.67
C GLU A 187 4.97 -30.13 7.55
N LEU A 188 6.05 -29.37 7.79
CA LEU A 188 7.41 -29.89 7.78
C LEU A 188 7.64 -30.91 8.91
N LEU A 189 7.09 -30.66 10.10
CA LEU A 189 7.15 -31.61 11.23
C LEU A 189 6.42 -32.92 10.91
N GLN A 190 5.20 -32.83 10.36
CA GLN A 190 4.42 -34.00 9.94
C GLN A 190 5.14 -34.80 8.85
N ASN A 191 5.68 -34.13 7.84
CA ASN A 191 6.45 -34.78 6.77
C ASN A 191 7.76 -35.41 7.29
N GLY A 192 8.46 -34.74 8.20
CA GLY A 192 9.65 -35.28 8.86
C GLY A 192 9.34 -36.54 9.66
N MET A 193 8.26 -36.51 10.45
CA MET A 193 7.82 -37.64 11.24
C MET A 193 7.44 -38.83 10.37
N LYS A 194 6.69 -38.59 9.29
CA LYS A 194 6.35 -39.61 8.29
C LYS A 194 7.59 -40.29 7.71
N ARG A 195 8.59 -39.51 7.29
CA ARG A 195 9.84 -40.04 6.72
C ARG A 195 10.66 -40.84 7.73
N ILE A 196 10.68 -40.43 9.00
CA ILE A 196 11.34 -41.19 10.06
C ILE A 196 10.64 -42.53 10.27
N ASN A 197 9.31 -42.56 10.30
CA ASN A 197 8.53 -43.80 10.46
C ASN A 197 8.75 -44.77 9.28
N GLU A 198 8.80 -44.24 8.05
CA GLU A 198 9.14 -45.00 6.85
C GLU A 198 10.55 -45.62 6.96
N GLY A 199 11.57 -44.84 7.34
CA GLY A 199 12.94 -45.34 7.50
C GLY A 199 13.12 -46.35 8.64
N LEU A 200 12.40 -46.18 9.76
CA LEU A 200 12.39 -47.16 10.85
C LEU A 200 11.72 -48.47 10.44
N SER A 201 10.69 -48.41 9.60
CA SER A 201 10.04 -49.60 9.06
C SER A 201 10.98 -50.42 8.15
N GLU A 202 11.92 -49.76 7.47
CA GLU A 202 12.94 -50.39 6.63
C GLU A 202 14.10 -51.00 7.44
N LEU A 203 14.50 -50.41 8.57
CA LEU A 203 15.56 -50.89 9.46
C LEU A 203 15.20 -52.16 10.28
N ARG A 204 13.97 -52.64 10.15
CA ARG A 204 13.39 -53.74 10.94
C ARG A 204 14.07 -55.10 10.74
N SER A 205 15.10 -55.23 9.90
CA SER A 205 15.70 -56.52 9.54
C SER A 205 16.98 -56.94 10.27
N ASP A 206 17.68 -56.08 11.04
CA ASP A 206 19.07 -56.41 11.46
C ASP A 206 19.56 -55.93 12.87
N GLU A 207 18.71 -55.35 13.74
CA GLU A 207 19.15 -54.84 15.07
C GLU A 207 18.41 -55.46 16.28
N SER A 208 19.01 -55.32 17.48
CA SER A 208 18.52 -55.84 18.76
C SER A 208 17.08 -55.38 19.07
N GLU A 209 16.20 -56.37 19.28
CA GLU A 209 14.76 -56.22 19.52
C GLU A 209 14.40 -55.22 20.64
N GLU A 210 15.26 -55.12 21.66
CA GLU A 210 15.04 -54.27 22.84
C GLU A 210 15.30 -52.79 22.54
N PHE A 211 16.34 -52.48 21.76
CA PHE A 211 16.64 -51.14 21.29
C PHE A 211 15.54 -50.64 20.36
N GLN A 212 15.10 -51.48 19.42
CA GLN A 212 14.01 -51.16 18.50
C GLN A 212 12.70 -50.87 19.23
N LYS A 213 12.36 -51.68 20.24
CA LYS A 213 11.13 -51.50 21.03
C LYS A 213 11.13 -50.21 21.85
N SER A 214 12.27 -49.83 22.46
CA SER A 214 12.41 -48.56 23.16
C SER A 214 12.28 -47.36 22.22
N LEU A 215 12.88 -47.47 21.03
CA LEU A 215 12.91 -46.40 20.04
C LEU A 215 11.51 -46.17 19.44
N LEU A 216 10.79 -47.24 19.09
CA LEU A 216 9.40 -47.20 18.65
C LEU A 216 8.46 -46.55 19.68
N ASN A 217 8.66 -46.84 20.97
CA ASN A 217 7.81 -46.29 22.03
C ASN A 217 8.01 -44.77 22.17
N GLN A 218 9.26 -44.29 22.04
CA GLN A 218 9.55 -42.84 22.05
C GLN A 218 8.96 -42.12 20.83
N PHE A 219 9.03 -42.74 19.64
CA PHE A 219 8.44 -42.18 18.43
C PHE A 219 6.91 -42.20 18.43
N SER A 220 6.27 -43.22 19.02
CA SER A 220 4.81 -43.26 19.17
C SER A 220 4.29 -42.12 20.04
N CYS A 221 4.97 -41.78 21.14
CA CYS A 221 4.62 -40.61 21.95
C CYS A 221 4.81 -39.29 21.19
N LEU A 222 5.83 -39.20 20.34
CA LEU A 222 6.09 -38.02 19.52
C LEU A 222 5.04 -37.88 18.39
N GLU A 223 4.59 -38.99 17.80
CA GLU A 223 3.54 -39.02 16.79
C GLU A 223 2.22 -38.52 17.34
N ASP A 224 1.87 -38.98 18.55
CA ASP A 224 0.67 -38.55 19.25
C ASP A 224 0.73 -37.03 19.51
N LEU A 225 1.86 -36.50 20.00
CA LEU A 225 2.03 -35.06 20.20
C LEU A 225 1.95 -34.23 18.91
N VAL A 226 2.51 -34.73 17.80
CA VAL A 226 2.50 -34.01 16.51
C VAL A 226 1.14 -34.08 15.81
N SER A 227 0.34 -35.13 16.06
CA SER A 227 -1.01 -35.27 15.49
C SER A 227 -2.05 -34.34 16.10
N HIS A 228 -1.74 -33.72 17.24
CA HIS A 228 -2.59 -32.73 17.93
C HIS A 228 -2.20 -31.26 17.65
N LEU A 229 -1.21 -31.02 16.77
CA LEU A 229 -0.78 -29.70 16.29
C LEU A 229 -1.53 -29.30 15.01
#